data_AF-A0A3D5ZDV7-F1
#
_entry.id   AF-A0A3D5ZDV7-F1
#
_cell.length_a   1.000
_cell.length_b   1.000
_cell.length_c   1.000
_cell.angle_alpha   90.00
_cell.angle_beta   90.00
_cell.angle_gamma   90.00
#
_symmetry.space_group_name_H-M   'P 1'
#
loop_
_entity.id
_entity.type
_entity.pdbx_description
1 polymer ?
#
loop_
_entity_poly.entity_id
_entity_poly.type
_entity_poly.pdbx_seq_one_letter_code
_entity_poly.pdbx_strand_id
1 'polypeptide(L)'
;MKNKLLSVLLVLCCVTGFSQLDGVYVETHPLSGTIGTTDFDGFSTYRIYAQTTNPTDRLLTIIGSQTCPLDISTSTSFYKNSFASGNTASSLSEFLLPFIPELEYTSFVTIGNVTDASVGIPRIEDPTGRVPLAGGSTTIINGSTDPLDIWEPTFSAGGNISISGFNGSSWFALPGSSNSIGTGVNNSICIGQFTTDGDFSFNVNLGIFPEDQGEVPYTNCTSPGLGLTYPILDIEGCTDDTACNYNPFATIENNSCVDFDNCGVCGGDDSTCTGCTELNACNYDSQNTIPAPETCDFVTCYGCTNPDACNYVDTATIEDDSCVVLNAGVISLSGQTNTYCVGDGVPDELTVGSGFSEGPNHLYILTSSDGTVLLSPESNL
;
A
#
# COMPACT_ATOMS: atom_id res chain seq x y z
N MET A 1 -30.51 -11.97 12.91
CA MET A 1 -29.32 -11.16 12.59
C MET A 1 -28.50 -12.00 11.63
N LYS A 2 -28.20 -11.51 10.43
CA LYS A 2 -27.33 -12.26 9.50
C LYS A 2 -25.92 -12.18 10.09
N ASN A 3 -25.45 -13.28 10.68
CA ASN A 3 -24.05 -13.39 11.11
C ASN A 3 -23.20 -13.20 9.86
N LYS A 4 -22.58 -12.03 9.72
CA LYS A 4 -21.56 -11.81 8.70
C LYS A 4 -20.38 -12.70 9.11
N LEU A 5 -20.14 -13.80 8.39
CA LEU A 5 -18.85 -14.47 8.47
C LEU A 5 -17.80 -13.43 8.07
N LEU A 6 -16.93 -13.06 9.00
CA LEU A 6 -15.77 -12.24 8.68
C LEU A 6 -14.65 -13.19 8.30
N SER A 7 -14.40 -13.22 7.01
CA SER A 7 -13.48 -14.10 6.33
C SER A 7 -12.22 -13.30 6.00
N VAL A 8 -11.12 -13.51 6.72
CA VAL A 8 -9.85 -12.79 6.47
C VAL A 8 -8.81 -13.73 5.88
N LEU A 9 -8.44 -13.44 4.62
CA LEU A 9 -7.39 -14.13 3.89
C LEU A 9 -6.11 -13.30 3.98
N LEU A 10 -5.06 -13.85 4.61
CA LEU A 10 -3.74 -13.25 4.54
C LEU A 10 -3.09 -13.68 3.21
N VAL A 11 -3.22 -12.83 2.20
CA VAL A 11 -2.60 -13.03 0.88
C VAL A 11 -1.10 -12.74 1.00
N LEU A 12 -0.25 -13.73 0.70
CA LEU A 12 1.18 -13.49 0.59
C LEU A 12 1.45 -12.76 -0.73
N CYS A 13 1.74 -11.46 -0.64
CA CYS A 13 2.11 -10.68 -1.81
C CYS A 13 3.36 -11.28 -2.46
N CYS A 14 3.28 -11.45 -3.78
CA CYS A 14 4.13 -12.23 -4.66
C CYS A 14 5.64 -11.96 -4.47
N VAL A 15 6.28 -12.68 -3.55
CA VAL A 15 7.73 -12.88 -3.53
C VAL A 15 8.00 -14.28 -4.10
N THR A 16 8.93 -14.39 -5.03
CA THR A 16 9.18 -15.55 -5.91
C THR A 16 9.70 -16.83 -5.19
N GLY A 17 9.05 -17.27 -4.11
CA GLY A 17 9.43 -18.43 -3.30
C GLY A 17 8.29 -19.20 -2.63
N PHE A 18 7.02 -18.83 -2.85
CA PHE A 18 5.83 -19.44 -2.20
C PHE A 18 4.92 -20.18 -3.19
N SER A 19 5.46 -21.01 -4.08
CA SER A 19 4.64 -21.56 -5.19
C SER A 19 3.53 -22.56 -4.77
N GLN A 20 3.51 -23.02 -3.52
CA GLN A 20 2.61 -24.10 -3.05
C GLN A 20 1.53 -23.64 -2.05
N LEU A 21 1.58 -22.40 -1.55
CA LEU A 21 0.64 -21.85 -0.58
C LEU A 21 0.14 -20.48 -1.04
N ASP A 22 -1.18 -20.35 -1.19
CA ASP A 22 -1.84 -19.08 -1.55
C ASP A 22 -2.05 -18.20 -0.30
N GLY A 23 -2.36 -18.81 0.84
CA GLY A 23 -2.49 -18.10 2.11
C GLY A 23 -3.04 -18.95 3.25
N VAL A 24 -3.21 -18.30 4.41
CA VAL A 24 -3.96 -18.85 5.55
C VAL A 24 -5.22 -18.03 5.73
N TYR A 25 -6.32 -18.74 5.96
CA TYR A 25 -7.66 -18.20 6.06
C TYR A 25 -8.30 -18.65 7.38
N VAL A 26 -9.13 -17.80 7.98
CA VAL A 26 -9.82 -18.11 9.23
C VAL A 26 -11.32 -17.87 9.07
N GLU A 27 -12.11 -18.88 9.46
CA GLU A 27 -13.55 -18.73 9.66
C GLU A 27 -13.82 -18.40 11.13
N THR A 28 -14.61 -17.35 11.37
CA THR A 28 -15.04 -16.96 12.72
C THR A 28 -16.54 -17.20 12.88
N HIS A 29 -16.90 -18.00 13.89
CA HIS A 29 -18.29 -18.30 14.24
C HIS A 29 -18.59 -17.78 15.65
N PRO A 30 -19.18 -16.58 15.80
CA PRO A 30 -19.64 -16.11 17.09
C PRO A 30 -20.78 -17.01 17.59
N LEU A 31 -20.68 -17.42 18.84
CA LEU A 31 -21.66 -18.25 19.54
C LEU A 31 -22.48 -17.40 20.50
N SER A 32 -23.67 -17.87 20.83
CA SER A 32 -24.55 -17.21 21.79
C SER A 32 -25.57 -18.19 22.34
N GLY A 33 -25.98 -17.97 23.59
CA GLY A 33 -26.96 -18.74 24.32
C GLY A 33 -26.43 -20.11 24.76
N THR A 34 -27.32 -20.85 25.40
CA THR A 34 -27.02 -22.20 25.89
C THR A 34 -27.14 -23.23 24.78
N ILE A 35 -26.06 -23.98 24.54
CA ILE A 35 -26.04 -25.14 23.66
C ILE A 35 -25.72 -26.37 24.51
N GLY A 36 -26.63 -27.35 24.53
CA GLY A 36 -26.53 -28.49 25.43
C GLY A 36 -26.53 -28.04 26.89
N THR A 37 -25.44 -28.29 27.60
CA THR A 37 -25.26 -27.88 29.01
C THR A 37 -24.34 -26.68 29.21
N THR A 38 -23.77 -26.13 28.14
CA THR A 38 -22.80 -25.02 28.20
C THR A 38 -23.43 -23.73 27.71
N ASP A 39 -23.17 -22.64 28.43
CA ASP A 39 -23.50 -21.28 28.00
C ASP A 39 -22.35 -20.72 27.16
N PHE A 40 -22.65 -20.37 25.91
CA PHE A 40 -21.67 -19.87 24.94
C PHE A 40 -21.82 -18.37 24.67
N ASP A 41 -22.55 -17.63 25.50
CA ASP A 41 -22.56 -16.17 25.41
C ASP A 41 -21.14 -15.60 25.52
N GLY A 42 -20.72 -14.88 24.48
CA GLY A 42 -19.38 -14.28 24.37
C GLY A 42 -18.31 -15.18 23.75
N PHE A 43 -18.59 -16.46 23.51
CA PHE A 43 -17.66 -17.37 22.84
C PHE A 43 -17.63 -17.12 21.33
N SER A 44 -16.46 -17.36 20.73
CA SER A 44 -16.29 -17.48 19.29
C SER A 44 -15.48 -18.74 18.97
N THR A 45 -15.88 -19.44 17.91
CA THR A 45 -15.13 -20.55 17.34
C THR A 45 -14.37 -20.06 16.11
N TYR A 46 -13.05 -20.22 16.14
CA TYR A 46 -12.12 -19.92 15.06
C TYR A 46 -11.68 -21.22 14.39
N ARG A 47 -11.81 -21.32 13.07
CA ARG A 47 -11.27 -22.43 12.28
C ARG A 47 -10.22 -21.91 11.33
N ILE A 48 -9.03 -22.49 11.39
CA ILE A 48 -7.92 -22.07 10.55
C ILE A 48 -7.76 -23.05 9.39
N TYR A 49 -7.59 -22.49 8.19
CA TYR A 49 -7.40 -23.22 6.95
C TYR A 49 -6.12 -22.76 6.25
N ALA A 50 -5.35 -23.71 5.74
CA ALA A 50 -4.26 -23.46 4.81
C ALA A 50 -4.77 -23.65 3.39
N GLN A 51 -4.54 -22.69 2.50
CA GLN A 51 -4.98 -22.73 1.12
C GLN A 51 -3.81 -23.05 0.19
N THR A 52 -3.85 -24.20 -0.48
CA THR A 52 -2.78 -24.60 -1.39
C THR A 52 -2.96 -24.02 -2.78
N THR A 53 -1.85 -23.76 -3.47
CA THR A 53 -1.89 -23.25 -4.84
C THR A 53 -2.51 -24.28 -5.79
N ASN A 54 -2.12 -25.55 -5.67
CA ASN A 54 -2.67 -26.64 -6.48
C ASN A 54 -3.55 -27.58 -5.65
N PRO A 55 -4.60 -28.16 -6.24
CA PRO A 55 -5.47 -29.14 -5.57
C PRO A 55 -4.76 -30.46 -5.23
N THR A 56 -3.60 -30.72 -5.83
CA THR A 56 -2.77 -31.91 -5.59
C THR A 56 -1.70 -31.69 -4.52
N ASP A 57 -1.47 -30.44 -4.09
CA ASP A 57 -0.51 -30.15 -3.03
C ASP A 57 -1.00 -30.69 -1.68
N ARG A 58 -0.05 -31.14 -0.84
CA ARG A 58 -0.35 -31.82 0.42
C ARG A 58 0.20 -31.08 1.63
N LEU A 59 -0.66 -30.71 2.57
CA LEU A 59 -0.24 -30.25 3.89
C LEU A 59 0.06 -31.46 4.77
N LEU A 60 1.32 -31.73 5.08
CA LEU A 60 1.69 -32.91 5.87
C LEU A 60 1.93 -32.59 7.34
N THR A 61 2.42 -31.40 7.68
CA THR A 61 2.81 -31.10 9.05
C THR A 61 2.55 -29.65 9.41
N ILE A 62 2.22 -29.42 10.68
CA ILE A 62 2.32 -28.12 11.33
C ILE A 62 3.42 -28.24 12.37
N ILE A 63 4.40 -27.35 12.34
CA ILE A 63 5.64 -27.48 13.10
C ILE A 63 5.95 -26.21 13.90
N GLY A 64 6.47 -26.39 15.10
CA GLY A 64 7.08 -25.34 15.89
C GLY A 64 8.46 -25.76 16.38
N SER A 65 9.36 -24.80 16.52
CA SER A 65 10.71 -24.97 17.06
C SER A 65 11.27 -23.64 17.55
N GLN A 66 12.46 -23.65 18.14
CA GLN A 66 13.16 -22.42 18.53
C GLN A 66 13.42 -21.47 17.35
N THR A 67 13.67 -21.99 16.15
CA THR A 67 13.93 -21.17 14.95
C THR A 67 12.66 -20.79 14.19
N CYS A 68 11.58 -21.55 14.40
CA CYS A 68 10.27 -21.31 13.81
C CYS A 68 9.21 -21.46 14.91
N PRO A 69 9.07 -20.46 15.80
CA PRO A 69 8.12 -20.56 16.91
C PRO A 69 6.71 -20.72 16.36
N LEU A 70 5.91 -21.55 17.04
CA LEU A 70 4.49 -21.71 16.78
C LEU A 70 3.74 -21.41 18.06
N ASP A 71 2.75 -20.54 17.97
CA ASP A 71 1.91 -20.15 19.10
C ASP A 71 0.45 -20.13 18.66
N ILE A 72 -0.43 -20.78 19.40
CA ILE A 72 -1.88 -20.65 19.28
C ILE A 72 -2.39 -20.39 20.69
N SER A 73 -2.92 -19.19 20.89
CA SER A 73 -3.22 -18.68 22.22
C SER A 73 -4.56 -17.98 22.28
N THR A 74 -5.12 -18.01 23.48
CA THR A 74 -6.23 -17.15 23.88
C THR A 74 -5.85 -16.39 25.15
N SER A 75 -6.46 -15.22 25.37
CA SER A 75 -6.32 -14.47 26.62
C SER A 75 -7.03 -15.13 27.81
N THR A 76 -7.95 -16.08 27.56
CA THR A 76 -8.67 -16.84 28.59
C THR A 76 -8.31 -18.33 28.55
N SER A 77 -9.22 -19.19 28.10
CA SER A 77 -9.04 -20.62 27.94
C SER A 77 -9.76 -21.13 26.71
N PHE A 78 -9.22 -22.18 26.10
CA PHE A 78 -9.89 -22.91 25.04
C PHE A 78 -10.94 -23.82 25.65
N TYR A 79 -12.15 -23.77 25.11
CA TYR A 79 -13.22 -24.68 25.48
C TYR A 79 -12.85 -26.12 25.08
N LYS A 80 -12.88 -27.02 26.06
CA LYS A 80 -12.65 -28.46 25.91
C LYS A 80 -13.85 -29.21 26.46
N ASN A 81 -14.48 -30.05 25.64
CA ASN A 81 -15.56 -30.91 26.10
C ASN A 81 -15.00 -32.19 26.74
N SER A 82 -15.53 -32.61 27.88
CA SER A 82 -15.05 -33.78 28.62
C SER A 82 -15.20 -35.11 27.88
N PHE A 83 -16.09 -35.18 26.89
CA PHE A 83 -16.27 -36.38 26.06
C PHE A 83 -15.28 -36.45 24.88
N ALA A 84 -14.52 -35.37 24.62
CA ALA A 84 -13.39 -35.35 23.70
C ALA A 84 -12.10 -35.62 24.48
N SER A 85 -11.71 -36.89 24.59
CA SER A 85 -10.56 -37.30 25.42
C SER A 85 -9.19 -37.01 24.79
N GLY A 86 -9.12 -36.24 23.70
CA GLY A 86 -7.90 -35.97 22.98
C GLY A 86 -7.83 -34.54 22.43
N ASN A 87 -6.67 -34.24 21.85
CA ASN A 87 -6.39 -32.93 21.25
C ASN A 87 -6.58 -32.90 19.74
N THR A 88 -6.92 -34.03 19.12
CA THR A 88 -7.14 -34.12 17.68
C THR A 88 -8.62 -34.25 17.35
N ALA A 89 -9.02 -33.81 16.15
CA ALA A 89 -10.38 -34.01 15.63
C ALA A 89 -10.84 -35.48 15.68
N SER A 90 -9.91 -36.43 15.50
CA SER A 90 -10.18 -37.87 15.53
C SER A 90 -10.63 -38.40 16.89
N SER A 91 -10.48 -37.61 17.97
CA SER A 91 -11.00 -37.96 19.29
C SER A 91 -12.51 -37.68 19.45
N LEU A 92 -13.12 -37.02 18.46
CA LEU A 92 -14.52 -36.66 18.48
C LEU A 92 -15.38 -37.75 17.84
N SER A 93 -16.52 -38.03 18.45
CA SER A 93 -17.48 -39.01 17.95
C SER A 93 -18.72 -38.31 17.42
N GLU A 94 -18.92 -38.37 16.10
CA GLU A 94 -20.11 -37.80 15.44
C GLU A 94 -21.41 -38.38 16.00
N PHE A 95 -21.38 -39.65 16.42
CA PHE A 95 -22.51 -40.32 17.07
C PHE A 95 -23.00 -39.61 18.34
N LEU A 96 -22.13 -38.90 19.05
CA LEU A 96 -22.49 -38.20 20.28
C LEU A 96 -23.14 -36.83 20.03
N LEU A 97 -22.93 -36.21 18.87
CA LEU A 97 -23.38 -34.83 18.59
C LEU A 97 -24.90 -34.62 18.77
N PRO A 98 -25.81 -35.55 18.41
CA PRO A 98 -27.25 -35.37 18.68
C PRO A 98 -27.62 -35.36 20.16
N PHE A 99 -26.78 -35.94 21.02
CA PHE A 99 -27.01 -36.07 22.46
C PHE A 99 -26.21 -35.05 23.27
N ILE A 100 -25.07 -34.61 22.74
CA ILE A 100 -24.11 -33.69 23.34
C ILE A 100 -23.75 -32.65 22.27
N PRO A 101 -24.67 -31.71 21.95
CA PRO A 101 -24.45 -30.74 20.88
C PRO A 101 -23.26 -29.81 21.16
N GLU A 102 -22.93 -29.55 22.42
CA GLU A 102 -21.77 -28.73 22.83
C GLU A 102 -20.41 -29.39 22.56
N LEU A 103 -20.38 -30.69 22.20
CA LEU A 103 -19.16 -31.40 21.79
C LEU A 103 -18.60 -30.83 20.48
N GLU A 104 -19.47 -30.31 19.61
CA GLU A 104 -19.12 -29.72 18.31
C GLU A 104 -18.14 -28.56 18.41
N TYR A 105 -18.21 -27.79 19.50
CA TYR A 105 -17.41 -26.58 19.70
C TYR A 105 -16.10 -26.84 20.44
N THR A 106 -15.79 -28.08 20.82
CA THR A 106 -14.52 -28.38 21.51
C THR A 106 -13.31 -28.01 20.65
N SER A 107 -12.26 -27.53 21.31
CA SER A 107 -11.03 -27.12 20.63
C SER A 107 -10.13 -28.32 20.34
N PHE A 108 -9.57 -28.39 19.13
CA PHE A 108 -8.71 -29.46 18.65
C PHE A 108 -7.78 -28.99 17.52
N VAL A 109 -6.66 -29.69 17.34
CA VAL A 109 -5.81 -29.58 16.16
C VAL A 109 -6.16 -30.66 15.13
N THR A 110 -5.90 -30.39 13.87
CA THR A 110 -6.07 -31.39 12.81
C THR A 110 -5.18 -31.09 11.60
N ILE A 111 -5.17 -31.99 10.62
CA ILE A 111 -4.70 -31.71 9.27
C ILE A 111 -5.73 -32.33 8.35
N GLY A 112 -6.45 -31.46 7.67
CA GLY A 112 -7.70 -31.79 7.00
C GLY A 112 -8.74 -32.38 7.92
N ASN A 113 -9.77 -32.97 7.33
CA ASN A 113 -10.97 -33.39 8.02
C ASN A 113 -11.69 -32.26 8.75
N VAL A 114 -12.29 -31.36 7.97
CA VAL A 114 -13.52 -30.64 8.35
C VAL A 114 -14.38 -30.50 7.08
N THR A 115 -15.25 -31.49 6.87
CA THR A 115 -16.52 -31.53 6.09
C THR A 115 -16.71 -32.51 4.89
N ASP A 116 -17.97 -32.99 4.84
CA ASP A 116 -18.71 -34.00 4.03
C ASP A 116 -18.25 -35.47 4.07
N ALA A 117 -19.05 -36.30 4.76
CA ALA A 117 -18.90 -37.76 4.94
C ALA A 117 -18.94 -38.58 3.62
N SER A 118 -19.25 -37.95 2.49
CA SER A 118 -19.28 -38.62 1.19
C SER A 118 -18.09 -38.33 0.29
N VAL A 119 -17.28 -37.28 0.56
CA VAL A 119 -16.21 -36.88 -0.38
C VAL A 119 -15.01 -36.17 0.25
N GLY A 120 -15.03 -35.80 1.54
CA GLY A 120 -13.89 -35.17 2.22
C GLY A 120 -13.46 -33.86 1.55
N ILE A 121 -14.40 -32.92 1.35
CA ILE A 121 -14.20 -31.61 0.71
C ILE A 121 -14.73 -30.54 1.67
N PRO A 122 -13.92 -29.56 2.12
CA PRO A 122 -14.40 -28.35 2.76
C PRO A 122 -15.55 -27.69 2.00
N ARG A 123 -16.73 -27.58 2.62
CA ARG A 123 -17.89 -26.87 2.07
C ARG A 123 -17.65 -25.36 2.02
N ILE A 124 -18.21 -24.73 0.99
CA ILE A 124 -18.43 -23.28 0.91
C ILE A 124 -19.34 -22.89 2.08
N GLU A 125 -18.81 -22.06 2.97
CA GLU A 125 -19.53 -21.24 3.96
C GLU A 125 -20.74 -21.96 4.59
N ASP A 126 -20.52 -22.73 5.66
CA ASP A 126 -21.63 -23.27 6.45
C ASP A 126 -22.12 -22.24 7.49
N PRO A 127 -23.29 -21.60 7.30
CA PRO A 127 -23.83 -20.61 8.24
C PRO A 127 -24.27 -21.23 9.56
N THR A 128 -24.31 -22.56 9.66
CA THR A 128 -24.74 -23.30 10.87
C THR A 128 -23.59 -23.62 11.80
N GLY A 129 -22.34 -23.48 11.36
CA GLY A 129 -21.16 -23.81 12.14
C GLY A 129 -21.00 -25.30 12.43
N ARG A 130 -21.73 -26.18 11.74
CA ARG A 130 -21.71 -27.62 12.04
C ARG A 130 -20.54 -28.37 11.40
N VAL A 131 -19.97 -29.36 12.10
CA VAL A 131 -18.87 -30.20 11.62
C VAL A 131 -19.33 -31.66 11.51
N PRO A 132 -19.45 -32.23 10.30
CA PRO A 132 -19.43 -33.68 10.12
C PRO A 132 -18.00 -34.17 10.39
N LEU A 133 -17.83 -34.91 11.48
CA LEU A 133 -16.55 -35.44 11.93
C LEU A 133 -16.24 -36.74 11.20
N ALA A 134 -15.68 -36.67 9.98
CA ALA A 134 -15.46 -37.85 9.15
C ALA A 134 -14.00 -37.99 8.70
N GLY A 135 -13.24 -38.84 9.40
CA GLY A 135 -12.04 -39.49 8.84
C GLY A 135 -10.81 -38.61 8.59
N GLY A 136 -9.69 -38.98 9.21
CA GLY A 136 -8.39 -38.35 9.05
C GLY A 136 -7.54 -38.64 10.27
N SER A 137 -6.31 -39.09 10.08
CA SER A 137 -5.40 -39.38 11.19
C SER A 137 -4.42 -38.24 11.32
N THR A 138 -4.63 -37.40 12.34
CA THR A 138 -3.62 -36.47 12.81
C THR A 138 -2.85 -37.14 13.94
N THR A 139 -1.54 -37.17 13.82
CA THR A 139 -0.65 -37.68 14.86
C THR A 139 0.12 -36.51 15.45
N ILE A 140 0.20 -36.45 16.78
CA ILE A 140 1.00 -35.46 17.50
C ILE A 140 2.35 -36.10 17.83
N ILE A 141 3.43 -35.38 17.58
CA ILE A 141 4.78 -35.71 18.05
C ILE A 141 5.29 -34.56 18.91
N ASN A 142 5.63 -34.89 20.14
CA ASN A 142 6.36 -33.98 21.02
C ASN A 142 7.85 -34.23 20.86
N GLY A 143 8.57 -33.24 20.33
CA GLY A 143 10.02 -33.34 20.15
C GLY A 143 10.80 -33.10 21.44
N SER A 144 10.22 -32.38 22.41
CA SER A 144 10.87 -32.12 23.69
C SER A 144 10.64 -33.25 24.70
N THR A 145 11.71 -33.59 25.44
CA THR A 145 11.64 -34.44 26.63
C THR A 145 11.45 -33.63 27.91
N ASP A 146 11.53 -32.30 27.83
CA ASP A 146 11.20 -31.42 28.94
C ASP A 146 9.67 -31.34 29.07
N PRO A 147 9.07 -31.79 30.19
CA PRO A 147 7.63 -31.71 30.39
C PRO A 147 7.04 -30.31 30.27
N LEU A 148 7.85 -29.26 30.48
CA LEU A 148 7.43 -27.86 30.36
C LEU A 148 7.34 -27.37 28.90
N ASP A 149 8.03 -28.05 27.98
CA ASP A 149 8.01 -27.77 26.54
C ASP A 149 6.98 -28.63 25.78
N ILE A 150 6.25 -29.50 26.49
CA ILE A 150 5.21 -30.35 25.91
C ILE A 150 3.86 -29.61 26.01
N TRP A 151 3.32 -29.22 24.86
CA TRP A 151 2.08 -28.44 24.78
C TRP A 151 0.80 -29.27 25.00
N GLU A 152 0.83 -30.58 24.73
CA GLU A 152 -0.35 -31.45 24.69
C GLU A 152 -1.13 -31.51 26.03
N PRO A 153 -0.50 -31.71 27.21
CA PRO A 153 -1.22 -31.67 28.48
C PRO A 153 -1.84 -30.30 28.78
N THR A 154 -1.14 -29.22 28.43
CA THR A 154 -1.62 -27.84 28.63
C THR A 154 -2.86 -27.58 27.79
N PHE A 155 -2.84 -27.95 26.50
CA PHE A 155 -3.99 -27.78 25.62
C PHE A 155 -5.16 -28.72 25.97
N SER A 156 -4.86 -29.93 26.45
CA SER A 156 -5.87 -30.86 26.99
C SER A 156 -6.63 -30.26 28.18
N ALA A 157 -5.99 -29.38 28.95
CA ALA A 157 -6.61 -28.63 30.05
C ALA A 157 -7.24 -27.29 29.63
N GLY A 158 -7.27 -26.97 28.33
CA GLY A 158 -7.80 -25.71 27.80
C GLY A 158 -6.78 -24.56 27.77
N GLY A 159 -5.50 -24.83 28.01
CA GLY A 159 -4.43 -23.83 27.91
C GLY A 159 -3.91 -23.65 26.48
N ASN A 160 -2.97 -22.72 26.32
CA ASN A 160 -2.41 -22.36 25.02
C ASN A 160 -1.48 -23.44 24.43
N ILE A 161 -1.31 -23.43 23.11
CA ILE A 161 -0.30 -24.20 22.39
C ILE A 161 0.89 -23.27 22.16
N SER A 162 2.05 -23.58 22.72
CA SER A 162 3.29 -22.85 22.45
C SER A 162 4.41 -23.85 22.21
N ILE A 163 5.10 -23.68 21.08
CA ILE A 163 6.18 -24.57 20.64
C ILE A 163 7.35 -23.71 20.19
N SER A 164 8.22 -23.37 21.14
CA SER A 164 9.43 -22.58 20.93
C SER A 164 10.71 -23.28 21.40
N GLY A 165 10.61 -24.53 21.83
CA GLY A 165 11.74 -25.33 22.33
C GLY A 165 12.71 -25.77 21.23
N PHE A 166 13.96 -26.06 21.61
CA PHE A 166 15.02 -26.46 20.67
C PHE A 166 14.66 -27.71 19.85
N ASN A 167 14.08 -28.72 20.50
CA ASN A 167 13.67 -29.96 19.82
C ASN A 167 12.38 -29.81 19.00
N GLY A 168 11.65 -28.71 19.19
CA GLY A 168 10.37 -28.45 18.55
C GLY A 168 9.29 -29.48 18.90
N SER A 169 8.15 -29.37 18.23
CA SER A 169 7.04 -30.32 18.24
C SER A 169 6.20 -30.10 16.99
N SER A 170 5.39 -31.09 16.62
CA SER A 170 4.53 -31.00 15.46
C SER A 170 3.28 -31.85 15.61
N TRP A 171 2.30 -31.56 14.77
CA TRP A 171 1.28 -32.54 14.42
C TRP A 171 1.28 -32.72 12.91
N PHE A 172 1.06 -33.95 12.47
CA PHE A 172 1.25 -34.33 11.07
C PHE A 172 0.20 -35.33 10.60
N ALA A 173 -0.01 -35.36 9.30
CA ALA A 173 -0.79 -36.37 8.58
C ALA A 173 0.18 -37.39 7.96
N LEU A 174 -0.22 -38.65 7.91
CA LEU A 174 0.62 -39.69 7.30
C LEU A 174 0.81 -39.42 5.79
N PRO A 175 2.00 -39.64 5.23
CA PRO A 175 2.22 -39.57 3.79
C PRO A 175 1.21 -40.43 3.02
N GLY A 176 0.61 -39.87 1.97
CA GLY A 176 -0.40 -40.54 1.15
C GLY A 176 -1.83 -40.55 1.74
N SER A 177 -2.02 -40.00 2.94
CA SER A 177 -3.37 -39.83 3.50
C SER A 177 -4.18 -38.81 2.70
N SER A 178 -5.48 -39.06 2.52
CA SER A 178 -6.35 -38.16 1.73
C SER A 178 -6.72 -36.89 2.49
N ASN A 179 -6.65 -36.88 3.83
CA ASN A 179 -6.90 -35.70 4.66
C ASN A 179 -5.80 -34.63 4.51
N SER A 180 -4.65 -34.95 3.91
CA SER A 180 -3.62 -33.95 3.64
C SER A 180 -3.84 -33.15 2.36
N ILE A 181 -4.87 -33.46 1.56
CA ILE A 181 -5.07 -32.88 0.22
C ILE A 181 -6.06 -31.72 0.29
N GLY A 182 -5.76 -30.63 -0.41
CA GLY A 182 -6.64 -29.47 -0.57
C GLY A 182 -7.82 -29.77 -1.48
N THR A 183 -8.83 -30.46 -0.97
CA THR A 183 -10.07 -30.77 -1.69
C THR A 183 -11.17 -29.74 -1.44
N GLY A 184 -10.91 -28.72 -0.61
CA GLY A 184 -11.87 -27.71 -0.18
C GLY A 184 -12.19 -26.63 -1.19
N VAL A 185 -13.02 -25.67 -0.78
CA VAL A 185 -13.10 -24.36 -1.45
C VAL A 185 -11.70 -23.81 -1.61
N ASN A 186 -11.34 -23.43 -2.83
CA ASN A 186 -10.03 -22.91 -3.18
C ASN A 186 -8.84 -23.80 -2.72
N ASN A 187 -9.00 -25.12 -2.64
CA ASN A 187 -7.98 -26.07 -2.16
C ASN A 187 -7.58 -25.89 -0.68
N SER A 188 -8.51 -25.44 0.16
CA SER A 188 -8.25 -25.28 1.60
C SER A 188 -8.16 -26.61 2.36
N ILE A 189 -7.35 -26.62 3.43
CA ILE A 189 -7.12 -27.73 4.36
C ILE A 189 -7.22 -27.19 5.79
N CYS A 190 -8.13 -27.72 6.61
CA CYS A 190 -8.27 -27.29 8.00
C CYS A 190 -7.06 -27.74 8.85
N ILE A 191 -6.58 -26.87 9.74
CA ILE A 191 -5.47 -27.17 10.65
C ILE A 191 -5.89 -27.22 12.12
N GLY A 192 -7.10 -26.76 12.44
CA GLY A 192 -7.63 -26.80 13.80
C GLY A 192 -8.89 -25.96 13.99
N GLN A 193 -9.59 -26.24 15.08
CA GLN A 193 -10.73 -25.47 15.58
C GLN A 193 -10.42 -25.03 17.01
N PHE A 194 -10.65 -23.75 17.30
CA PHE A 194 -10.33 -23.13 18.58
C PHE A 194 -11.52 -22.30 19.05
N THR A 195 -12.13 -22.69 20.17
CA THR A 195 -13.29 -22.00 20.73
C THR A 195 -12.91 -21.34 22.04
N THR A 196 -13.18 -20.05 22.18
CA THR A 196 -12.81 -19.28 23.37
C THR A 196 -13.69 -18.03 23.50
N ASP A 197 -13.83 -17.51 24.71
CA ASP A 197 -14.47 -16.23 25.04
C ASP A 197 -13.45 -15.08 25.18
N GLY A 198 -12.17 -15.37 24.94
CA GLY A 198 -11.08 -14.39 24.96
C GLY A 198 -10.63 -13.93 23.57
N ASP A 199 -9.58 -13.11 23.57
CA ASP A 199 -8.88 -12.67 22.37
C ASP A 199 -8.07 -13.85 21.84
N PHE A 200 -8.21 -14.17 20.55
CA PHE A 200 -7.58 -15.33 19.93
C PHE A 200 -6.40 -14.90 19.05
N SER A 201 -5.24 -15.52 19.20
CA SER A 201 -4.08 -15.24 18.36
C SER A 201 -3.42 -16.53 17.93
N PHE A 202 -2.93 -16.58 16.69
CA PHE A 202 -2.12 -17.68 16.23
C PHE A 202 -0.94 -17.20 15.39
N ASN A 203 0.10 -18.03 15.38
CA ASN A 203 1.26 -17.98 14.50
C ASN A 203 1.64 -19.43 14.21
N VAL A 204 1.53 -19.87 12.96
CA VAL A 204 1.73 -21.27 12.56
C VAL A 204 2.77 -21.41 11.46
N ASN A 205 3.50 -22.53 11.51
CA ASN A 205 4.38 -22.96 10.42
C ASN A 205 3.88 -24.30 9.84
N LEU A 206 3.69 -24.34 8.54
CA LEU A 206 3.13 -25.38 7.70
C LEU A 206 4.23 -26.02 6.86
N GLY A 207 4.19 -27.35 6.73
CA GLY A 207 4.99 -28.14 5.80
C GLY A 207 4.14 -28.67 4.66
N ILE A 208 4.26 -28.06 3.47
CA ILE A 208 3.48 -28.39 2.27
C ILE A 208 4.37 -29.11 1.24
N PHE A 209 3.83 -30.15 0.63
CA PHE A 209 4.55 -31.00 -0.31
C PHE A 209 3.82 -31.03 -1.65
N PRO A 210 4.49 -30.66 -2.75
CA PRO A 210 3.97 -30.88 -4.09
C PRO A 210 3.97 -32.38 -4.42
N GLU A 211 2.85 -32.90 -4.92
CA GLU A 211 2.67 -34.33 -5.24
C GLU A 211 3.62 -34.81 -6.36
N ASP A 212 4.10 -33.91 -7.22
CA ASP A 212 4.86 -34.27 -8.43
C ASP A 212 6.38 -34.04 -8.36
N GLN A 213 6.95 -33.65 -7.21
CA GLN A 213 8.36 -33.21 -7.14
C GLN A 213 9.27 -33.95 -6.16
N GLY A 214 8.83 -35.03 -5.51
CA GLY A 214 9.72 -35.87 -4.70
C GLY A 214 10.44 -35.11 -3.57
N GLU A 215 9.78 -35.03 -2.42
CA GLU A 215 10.43 -34.92 -1.10
C GLU A 215 11.22 -33.64 -0.75
N VAL A 216 10.84 -32.45 -1.23
CA VAL A 216 11.23 -31.21 -0.54
C VAL A 216 10.01 -30.57 0.12
N PRO A 217 9.86 -30.67 1.46
CA PRO A 217 8.85 -29.91 2.20
C PRO A 217 9.09 -28.42 1.99
N TYR A 218 8.06 -27.71 1.54
CA TYR A 218 8.00 -26.27 1.73
C TYR A 218 7.62 -26.00 3.20
N THR A 219 8.53 -25.38 3.96
CA THR A 219 8.24 -24.91 5.33
C THR A 219 8.24 -23.39 5.36
N ASN A 220 7.12 -22.78 5.71
CA ASN A 220 6.97 -21.33 5.86
C ASN A 220 7.53 -20.83 7.21
N CYS A 221 8.82 -21.02 7.45
CA CYS A 221 9.50 -20.39 8.59
C CYS A 221 9.82 -18.91 8.30
N THR A 222 8.82 -18.12 7.94
CA THR A 222 8.98 -16.67 7.84
C THR A 222 8.99 -16.08 9.24
N SER A 223 9.74 -15.00 9.48
CA SER A 223 9.55 -14.16 10.68
C SER A 223 8.86 -12.90 10.20
N PRO A 224 7.62 -12.58 10.62
CA PRO A 224 6.92 -13.08 11.81
C PRO A 224 5.82 -14.15 11.50
N GLY A 225 6.20 -15.36 11.10
CA GLY A 225 5.31 -16.51 10.80
C GLY A 225 4.12 -16.21 9.89
N LEU A 226 3.12 -17.10 9.89
CA LEU A 226 1.78 -16.83 9.38
C LEU A 226 0.82 -16.73 10.58
N GLY A 227 0.42 -15.51 10.93
CA GLY A 227 -0.36 -15.27 12.12
C GLY A 227 -1.32 -14.10 12.02
N LEU A 228 -2.39 -14.18 12.82
CA LEU A 228 -3.39 -13.13 12.99
C LEU A 228 -3.83 -13.10 14.46
N THR A 229 -4.32 -11.94 14.90
CA THR A 229 -4.92 -11.74 16.22
C THR A 229 -6.35 -11.24 16.07
N TYR A 230 -7.25 -11.78 16.88
CA TYR A 230 -8.68 -11.53 16.93
C TYR A 230 -9.09 -11.00 18.32
N PRO A 231 -10.08 -10.10 18.40
CA PRO A 231 -10.81 -9.50 17.28
C PRO A 231 -9.87 -8.68 16.41
N ILE A 232 -10.08 -8.73 15.10
CA ILE A 232 -9.29 -7.93 14.17
C ILE A 232 -9.62 -6.48 14.50
N LEU A 233 -8.58 -5.69 14.80
CA LEU A 233 -8.77 -4.27 15.07
C LEU A 233 -9.32 -3.63 13.80
N ASP A 234 -10.44 -2.93 13.94
CA ASP A 234 -10.96 -2.12 12.86
C ASP A 234 -10.01 -0.94 12.61
N ILE A 235 -9.35 -0.95 11.45
CA ILE A 235 -8.46 0.12 11.01
C ILE A 235 -9.23 0.94 9.99
N GLU A 236 -9.56 2.18 10.37
CA GLU A 236 -10.17 3.14 9.47
C GLU A 236 -9.12 3.68 8.49
N GLY A 237 -9.48 3.76 7.20
CA GLY A 237 -8.65 4.35 6.16
C GLY A 237 -9.25 4.21 4.78
N CYS A 238 -8.51 4.64 3.77
CA CYS A 238 -8.88 4.44 2.37
C CYS A 238 -8.64 2.98 1.96
N THR A 239 -9.69 2.33 1.45
CA THR A 239 -9.69 0.93 0.99
C THR A 239 -9.62 0.79 -0.54
N ASP A 240 -9.69 1.90 -1.27
CA ASP A 240 -9.54 1.94 -2.73
C ASP A 240 -8.06 1.84 -3.12
N ASP A 241 -7.68 0.80 -3.86
CA ASP A 241 -6.30 0.53 -4.28
C ASP A 241 -5.78 1.46 -5.38
N THR A 242 -6.68 2.23 -6.00
CA THR A 242 -6.35 3.24 -7.00
C THR A 242 -6.11 4.63 -6.40
N ALA A 243 -6.55 4.84 -5.15
CA ALA A 243 -6.36 6.09 -4.45
C ALA A 243 -4.89 6.30 -4.01
N CYS A 244 -4.43 7.54 -4.03
CA CYS A 244 -3.05 7.88 -3.70
C CYS A 244 -2.71 7.71 -2.21
N ASN A 245 -3.73 7.65 -1.35
CA ASN A 245 -3.59 7.40 0.09
C ASN A 245 -4.21 6.05 0.52
N TYR A 246 -4.29 5.08 -0.41
CA TYR A 246 -4.65 3.71 -0.11
C TYR A 246 -3.90 3.17 1.11
N ASN A 247 -4.63 2.63 2.09
CA ASN A 247 -4.06 1.97 3.25
C ASN A 247 -4.35 0.45 3.16
N PRO A 248 -3.33 -0.39 2.87
CA PRO A 248 -3.52 -1.84 2.74
C PRO A 248 -3.91 -2.54 4.05
N PHE A 249 -3.85 -1.82 5.18
CA PHE A 249 -4.30 -2.33 6.47
C PHE A 249 -5.70 -1.84 6.86
N ALA A 250 -6.31 -0.92 6.09
CA ALA A 250 -7.65 -0.44 6.40
C ALA A 250 -8.68 -1.56 6.21
N THR A 251 -9.44 -1.84 7.26
CA THR A 251 -10.55 -2.80 7.26
C THR A 251 -11.91 -2.11 7.18
N ILE A 252 -11.95 -0.80 7.42
CA ILE A 252 -13.14 0.04 7.32
C ILE A 252 -12.85 1.26 6.46
N GLU A 253 -13.64 1.43 5.39
CA GLU A 253 -13.64 2.64 4.57
C GLU A 253 -14.15 3.83 5.39
N ASN A 254 -13.34 4.89 5.47
CA ASN A 254 -13.68 6.10 6.22
C ASN A 254 -13.92 7.33 5.30
N ASN A 255 -14.05 7.12 3.99
CA ASN A 255 -14.17 8.16 2.97
C ASN A 255 -12.97 9.13 2.97
N SER A 256 -11.78 8.68 3.38
CA SER A 256 -10.57 9.48 3.29
C SER A 256 -9.87 9.38 1.94
N CYS A 257 -10.34 8.52 1.01
CA CYS A 257 -9.67 8.30 -0.27
C CYS A 257 -9.46 9.61 -1.05
N VAL A 258 -8.26 9.76 -1.59
CA VAL A 258 -7.84 10.89 -2.41
C VAL A 258 -7.35 10.34 -3.74
N ASP A 259 -7.86 10.90 -4.84
CA ASP A 259 -7.44 10.51 -6.18
C ASP A 259 -6.19 11.27 -6.61
N PHE A 260 -5.49 10.72 -7.60
CA PHE A 260 -4.53 11.49 -8.38
C PHE A 260 -5.28 12.40 -9.36
N ASP A 261 -4.83 13.65 -9.47
CA ASP A 261 -5.29 14.54 -10.54
C ASP A 261 -4.69 14.12 -11.89
N ASN A 262 -5.04 14.81 -12.98
CA ASN A 262 -4.54 14.50 -14.32
C ASN A 262 -3.02 14.78 -14.45
N CYS A 263 -2.44 15.53 -13.51
CA CYS A 263 -1.00 15.76 -13.39
C CYS A 263 -0.27 14.68 -12.59
N GLY A 264 -0.99 13.71 -12.02
CA GLY A 264 -0.42 12.69 -11.14
C GLY A 264 -0.10 13.19 -9.73
N VAL A 265 -0.67 14.32 -9.30
CA VAL A 265 -0.54 14.85 -7.95
C VAL A 265 -1.68 14.33 -7.09
N CYS A 266 -1.32 13.75 -5.94
CA CYS A 266 -2.26 13.24 -4.96
C CYS A 266 -3.10 14.39 -4.38
N GLY A 267 -4.41 14.40 -4.65
CA GLY A 267 -5.33 15.46 -4.23
C GLY A 267 -5.07 16.81 -4.89
N GLY A 268 -4.43 16.79 -6.07
CA GLY A 268 -4.19 17.98 -6.87
C GLY A 268 -5.47 18.50 -7.53
N ASP A 269 -5.36 19.70 -8.11
CA ASP A 269 -6.43 20.41 -8.82
C ASP A 269 -6.06 20.67 -10.29
N ASP A 270 -5.17 19.84 -10.85
CA ASP A 270 -4.60 19.95 -12.20
C ASP A 270 -3.66 21.15 -12.40
N SER A 271 -3.43 22.00 -11.41
CA SER A 271 -2.70 23.26 -11.63
C SER A 271 -1.22 23.07 -11.97
N THR A 272 -0.60 21.97 -11.56
CA THR A 272 0.85 21.77 -11.67
C THR A 272 1.34 21.40 -13.07
N CYS A 273 0.44 20.96 -13.95
CA CYS A 273 0.73 20.62 -15.33
C CYS A 273 -0.23 21.31 -16.32
N THR A 274 -0.99 22.29 -15.81
CA THR A 274 -1.85 23.14 -16.63
C THR A 274 -1.12 24.43 -16.96
N GLY A 275 -1.05 24.76 -18.24
CA GLY A 275 -0.47 26.01 -18.70
C GLY A 275 -0.31 26.07 -20.21
N CYS A 276 0.58 26.95 -20.67
CA CYS A 276 0.75 27.15 -22.10
C CYS A 276 1.55 26.00 -22.76
N THR A 277 0.91 25.33 -23.72
CA THR A 277 1.50 24.25 -24.54
C THR A 277 1.77 24.68 -25.99
N GLU A 278 1.52 25.95 -26.33
CA GLU A 278 1.71 26.48 -27.67
C GLU A 278 3.17 26.83 -27.93
N LEU A 279 3.80 26.18 -28.91
CA LEU A 279 5.25 26.30 -29.18
C LEU A 279 5.71 27.73 -29.49
N ASN A 280 4.80 28.58 -29.98
CA ASN A 280 5.08 29.97 -30.34
C ASN A 280 4.82 30.96 -29.20
N ALA A 281 4.40 30.50 -28.02
CA ALA A 281 4.19 31.35 -26.86
C ALA A 281 5.50 31.59 -26.11
N CYS A 282 5.64 32.79 -25.58
CA CYS A 282 6.75 33.24 -24.74
C CYS A 282 6.88 32.44 -23.44
N ASN A 283 5.77 31.97 -22.89
CA ASN A 283 5.73 31.14 -21.68
C ASN A 283 5.39 29.67 -21.98
N TYR A 284 5.72 29.19 -23.19
CA TYR A 284 5.62 27.77 -23.53
C TYR A 284 6.38 26.91 -22.50
N ASP A 285 5.69 25.91 -21.96
CA ASP A 285 6.33 24.89 -21.13
C ASP A 285 5.92 23.49 -21.62
N SER A 286 6.93 22.75 -22.09
CA SER A 286 6.80 21.36 -22.53
C SER A 286 6.38 20.37 -21.43
N GLN A 287 6.44 20.77 -20.16
CA GLN A 287 6.01 19.96 -19.03
C GLN A 287 4.49 20.06 -18.77
N ASN A 288 3.82 21.07 -19.35
CA ASN A 288 2.36 21.14 -19.28
C ASN A 288 1.73 20.06 -20.15
N THR A 289 0.87 19.24 -19.56
CA THR A 289 0.12 18.19 -20.26
C THR A 289 -1.34 18.57 -20.47
N ILE A 290 -1.82 19.61 -19.76
CA ILE A 290 -3.17 20.14 -19.85
C ILE A 290 -3.10 21.54 -20.50
N PRO A 291 -3.61 21.71 -21.73
CA PRO A 291 -3.55 22.98 -22.43
C PRO A 291 -4.45 24.06 -21.79
N ALA A 292 -3.87 25.22 -21.48
CA ALA A 292 -4.57 26.43 -21.07
C ALA A 292 -4.23 27.61 -22.00
N PRO A 293 -4.81 27.66 -23.21
CA PRO A 293 -4.42 28.62 -24.27
C PRO A 293 -4.60 30.09 -23.85
N GLU A 294 -5.50 30.38 -22.93
CA GLU A 294 -5.72 31.71 -22.36
C GLU A 294 -4.57 32.19 -21.47
N THR A 295 -3.73 31.27 -20.98
CA THR A 295 -2.53 31.60 -20.20
C THR A 295 -1.31 31.85 -21.08
N CYS A 296 -1.40 31.55 -22.39
CA CYS A 296 -0.30 31.75 -23.32
C CYS A 296 -0.03 33.23 -23.55
N ASP A 297 1.21 33.60 -23.31
CA ASP A 297 1.74 34.92 -23.59
C ASP A 297 2.40 34.92 -24.97
N PHE A 298 1.92 35.74 -25.88
CA PHE A 298 2.46 35.84 -27.25
C PHE A 298 3.15 37.17 -27.51
N VAL A 299 3.38 38.00 -26.48
CA VAL A 299 3.84 39.37 -26.68
C VAL A 299 5.08 39.68 -25.85
N THR A 300 5.22 39.18 -24.62
CA THR A 300 6.27 39.69 -23.71
C THR A 300 7.69 39.33 -24.11
N CYS A 301 7.87 38.27 -24.89
CA CYS A 301 9.17 37.88 -25.46
C CYS A 301 9.46 38.53 -26.81
N TYR A 302 8.48 39.23 -27.40
CA TYR A 302 8.66 40.00 -28.63
C TYR A 302 9.07 41.43 -28.29
N GLY A 303 10.06 41.93 -29.01
CA GLY A 303 10.53 43.30 -28.88
C GLY A 303 11.88 43.47 -29.55
N CYS A 304 12.43 44.67 -29.49
CA CYS A 304 13.75 44.91 -30.03
C CYS A 304 14.83 44.23 -29.17
N THR A 305 15.56 43.26 -29.74
CA THR A 305 16.66 42.53 -29.06
C THR A 305 18.05 43.08 -29.39
N ASN A 306 18.13 44.10 -30.25
CA ASN A 306 19.37 44.77 -30.56
C ASN A 306 19.78 45.72 -29.40
N PRO A 307 20.86 45.42 -28.65
CA PRO A 307 21.29 46.25 -27.52
C PRO A 307 21.73 47.67 -27.92
N ASP A 308 22.01 47.91 -29.21
CA ASP A 308 22.37 49.21 -29.75
C ASP A 308 21.16 50.04 -30.22
N ALA A 309 19.95 49.50 -30.14
CA ALA A 309 18.72 50.19 -30.54
C ALA A 309 18.09 50.97 -29.38
N CYS A 310 17.43 52.09 -29.70
CA CYS A 310 16.88 52.99 -28.70
C CYS A 310 15.69 52.43 -27.91
N ASN A 311 14.93 51.52 -28.52
CA ASN A 311 13.81 50.83 -27.89
C ASN A 311 14.14 49.37 -27.54
N TYR A 312 15.42 49.07 -27.25
CA TYR A 312 15.85 47.76 -26.78
C TYR A 312 15.06 47.31 -25.54
N VAL A 313 14.57 46.08 -25.57
CA VAL A 313 13.85 45.44 -24.46
C VAL A 313 14.72 44.29 -23.96
N ASP A 314 15.28 44.41 -22.76
CA ASP A 314 16.20 43.43 -22.19
C ASP A 314 15.55 42.07 -21.88
N THR A 315 14.22 42.03 -21.78
CA THR A 315 13.44 40.80 -21.63
C THR A 315 12.99 40.17 -22.95
N ALA A 316 13.14 40.87 -24.09
CA ALA A 316 12.75 40.32 -25.39
C ALA A 316 13.77 39.28 -25.84
N THR A 317 13.27 38.12 -26.27
CA THR A 317 14.08 37.02 -26.82
C THR A 317 13.84 36.79 -28.30
N ILE A 318 12.82 37.44 -28.87
CA ILE A 318 12.42 37.35 -30.26
C ILE A 318 12.32 38.76 -30.85
N GLU A 319 13.10 39.03 -31.90
CA GLU A 319 13.03 40.29 -32.65
C GLU A 319 11.67 40.44 -33.35
N ASP A 320 11.03 41.60 -33.17
CA ASP A 320 9.74 41.95 -33.78
C ASP A 320 9.86 43.05 -34.86
N ASP A 321 11.08 43.32 -35.32
CA ASP A 321 11.43 44.39 -36.26
C ASP A 321 11.06 45.82 -35.76
N SER A 322 10.76 45.99 -34.46
CA SER A 322 10.49 47.30 -33.88
C SER A 322 11.76 48.14 -33.64
N CYS A 323 12.96 47.56 -33.78
CA CYS A 323 14.21 48.23 -33.45
C CYS A 323 14.42 49.56 -34.18
N VAL A 324 14.60 50.62 -33.40
CA VAL A 324 14.94 51.96 -33.88
C VAL A 324 16.44 52.17 -33.74
N VAL A 325 17.15 52.00 -34.85
CA VAL A 325 18.62 52.18 -34.95
C VAL A 325 19.00 53.60 -35.38
N LEU A 326 18.04 54.40 -35.82
CA LEU A 326 18.29 55.72 -36.42
C LEU A 326 18.19 56.84 -35.38
N ASN A 327 19.17 57.75 -35.44
CA ASN A 327 19.34 58.95 -34.60
C ASN A 327 19.89 58.73 -33.18
N ALA A 328 20.78 57.77 -32.99
CA ALA A 328 21.66 57.77 -31.82
C ALA A 328 22.76 58.85 -32.00
N GLY A 329 22.67 59.94 -31.25
CA GLY A 329 23.75 60.91 -31.12
C GLY A 329 24.75 60.43 -30.06
N VAL A 330 26.03 60.29 -30.41
CA VAL A 330 27.06 59.91 -29.44
C VAL A 330 27.72 61.17 -28.89
N ILE A 331 27.73 61.32 -27.56
CA ILE A 331 28.52 62.34 -26.87
C ILE A 331 29.61 61.62 -26.08
N SER A 332 30.86 61.73 -26.53
CA SER A 332 32.02 61.22 -25.78
C SER A 332 32.63 62.32 -24.93
N LEU A 333 32.64 62.13 -23.61
CA LEU A 333 33.33 62.99 -22.66
C LEU A 333 34.42 62.17 -21.97
N SER A 334 35.68 62.65 -22.02
CA SER A 334 36.79 62.09 -21.22
C SER A 334 37.00 60.56 -21.33
N GLY A 335 36.78 59.97 -22.51
CA GLY A 335 37.02 58.55 -22.77
C GLY A 335 35.86 57.61 -22.41
N GLN A 336 34.73 58.14 -21.95
CA GLN A 336 33.46 57.41 -21.90
C GLN A 336 32.57 57.86 -23.06
N THR A 337 31.90 56.91 -23.70
CA THR A 337 30.99 57.15 -24.83
C THR A 337 29.58 56.88 -24.34
N ASN A 338 28.77 57.94 -24.24
CA ASN A 338 27.35 57.82 -23.91
C ASN A 338 26.53 57.99 -25.20
N THR A 339 25.65 57.03 -25.45
CA THR A 339 24.71 57.03 -26.58
C THR A 339 23.41 57.69 -26.13
N TYR A 340 22.96 58.72 -26.84
CA TYR A 340 21.68 59.41 -26.58
C TYR A 340 20.74 59.19 -27.76
N CYS A 341 19.48 58.89 -27.46
CA CYS A 341 18.48 58.48 -28.43
C CYS A 341 17.60 59.68 -28.81
N VAL A 342 18.01 60.42 -29.85
CA VAL A 342 17.25 61.61 -30.26
C VAL A 342 16.12 61.25 -31.23
N GLY A 343 14.87 61.30 -30.75
CA GLY A 343 13.67 61.16 -31.59
C GLY A 343 12.79 59.93 -31.31
N ASP A 344 13.01 59.23 -30.20
CA ASP A 344 12.19 58.11 -29.72
C ASP A 344 10.88 58.52 -29.02
N GLY A 345 10.67 59.82 -28.81
CA GLY A 345 9.49 60.34 -28.10
C GLY A 345 9.62 60.33 -26.56
N VAL A 346 10.77 59.90 -26.03
CA VAL A 346 11.12 59.97 -24.61
C VAL A 346 12.13 61.12 -24.42
N PRO A 347 11.88 62.07 -23.51
CA PRO A 347 12.85 63.12 -23.24
C PRO A 347 14.12 62.58 -22.55
N ASP A 348 15.24 62.55 -23.26
CA ASP A 348 16.57 62.33 -22.67
C ASP A 348 17.08 63.61 -21.98
N GLU A 349 17.30 63.56 -20.66
CA GLU A 349 17.81 64.71 -19.89
C GLU A 349 19.34 64.75 -19.87
N LEU A 350 19.93 65.65 -20.66
CA LEU A 350 21.38 65.92 -20.65
C LEU A 350 21.72 66.98 -19.59
N THR A 351 22.32 66.56 -18.48
CA THR A 351 22.85 67.52 -17.48
C THR A 351 24.29 67.90 -17.83
N VAL A 352 24.50 69.11 -18.37
CA VAL A 352 25.83 69.65 -18.62
C VAL A 352 26.30 70.48 -17.42
N GLY A 353 27.27 69.96 -16.67
CA GLY A 353 27.94 70.72 -15.61
C GLY A 353 28.94 71.72 -16.21
N SER A 354 28.75 73.02 -15.97
CA SER A 354 29.69 74.06 -16.43
C SER A 354 30.99 74.03 -15.61
N GLY A 355 31.92 73.15 -15.98
CA GLY A 355 33.33 73.35 -15.70
C GLY A 355 33.91 74.16 -16.86
N PHE A 356 34.16 75.45 -16.64
CA PHE A 356 34.80 76.30 -17.65
C PHE A 356 36.21 75.77 -17.95
N SER A 357 36.36 75.02 -19.04
CA SER A 357 37.66 74.84 -19.70
C SER A 357 37.46 74.96 -21.20
N GLU A 358 37.91 76.10 -21.76
CA GLU A 358 37.95 76.34 -23.19
C GLU A 358 38.87 75.32 -23.88
N GLY A 359 38.31 74.51 -24.76
CA GLY A 359 39.03 73.56 -25.62
C GLY A 359 38.36 73.42 -27.00
N PRO A 360 39.02 72.83 -28.01
CA PRO A 360 38.61 72.97 -29.42
C PRO A 360 37.35 72.21 -29.87
N ASN A 361 36.58 71.55 -28.99
CA ASN A 361 35.37 70.80 -29.36
C ASN A 361 34.15 71.24 -28.51
N HIS A 362 33.46 72.31 -28.93
CA HIS A 362 32.23 72.78 -28.28
C HIS A 362 30.98 72.41 -29.11
N LEU A 363 29.93 71.94 -28.43
CA LEU A 363 28.56 71.90 -28.94
C LEU A 363 27.85 73.20 -28.52
N TYR A 364 27.41 74.01 -29.48
CA TYR A 364 26.66 75.22 -29.21
C TYR A 364 25.17 74.89 -29.12
N ILE A 365 24.59 75.01 -27.93
CA ILE A 365 23.15 74.96 -27.72
C ILE A 365 22.65 76.40 -27.61
N LEU A 366 22.00 76.92 -28.65
CA LEU A 366 21.35 78.22 -28.63
C LEU A 366 19.95 78.06 -28.06
N THR A 367 19.68 78.71 -26.92
CA THR A 367 18.35 78.80 -26.31
C THR A 367 17.85 80.24 -26.37
N SER A 368 16.56 80.44 -26.62
CA SER A 368 15.91 81.73 -26.37
C SER A 368 15.66 81.91 -24.87
N SER A 369 15.31 83.14 -24.45
CA SER A 369 15.14 83.53 -23.03
C SER A 369 14.08 82.75 -22.23
N ASP A 370 13.31 81.93 -22.91
CA ASP A 370 12.24 81.04 -22.46
C ASP A 370 12.66 79.56 -22.43
N GLY A 371 13.93 79.25 -22.71
CA GLY A 371 14.53 77.92 -22.49
C GLY A 371 14.27 76.89 -23.58
N THR A 372 13.74 77.30 -24.75
CA THR A 372 13.50 76.37 -25.86
C THR A 372 14.79 76.14 -26.66
N VAL A 373 15.15 74.88 -26.88
CA VAL A 373 16.35 74.46 -27.63
C VAL A 373 16.08 74.56 -29.14
N LEU A 374 16.86 75.37 -29.86
CA LEU A 374 16.86 75.41 -31.33
C LEU A 374 17.99 74.51 -31.83
N LEU A 375 17.67 73.31 -32.33
CA LEU A 375 18.64 72.50 -33.09
C LEU A 375 18.84 73.16 -34.47
N SER A 376 20.09 73.40 -34.90
CA SER A 376 20.37 73.63 -36.33
C SER A 376 21.01 72.37 -36.93
N PRO A 377 20.52 71.86 -38.08
CA PRO A 377 21.26 70.88 -38.85
C PRO A 377 22.42 71.58 -39.56
N GLU A 378 23.38 70.78 -39.99
CA GLU A 378 24.41 71.20 -40.96
C GLU A 378 23.80 72.01 -42.11
N SER A 379 24.25 73.25 -42.28
CA SER A 379 24.18 73.92 -43.58
C SER A 379 25.45 73.56 -44.35
N ASN A 380 25.38 72.48 -45.13
CA ASN A 380 26.12 72.38 -46.38
C ASN A 380 25.15 72.68 -47.53
N LEU A 381 24.83 73.97 -47.67
CA LEU A 381 25.11 74.80 -48.85
C LEU A 381 25.00 76.28 -48.46
#